data_AF-A0A2U1KA36-F1
#
_entry.id   AF-A0A2U1KA36-F1
#
_cell.length_a   1.000
_cell.length_b   1.000
_cell.length_c   1.000
_cell.angle_alpha   90.00
_cell.angle_beta   90.00
_cell.angle_gamma   90.00
#
_symmetry.space_group_name_H-M   'P 1'
#
loop_
_entity.id
_entity.type
_entity.pdbx_description
1 polymer ?
#
loop_
_entity_poly.entity_id
_entity_poly.type
_entity_poly.pdbx_seq_one_letter_code
_entity_poly.pdbx_strand_id
1 'polypeptide(L)'
;MYRYYRYNIFILLSLIQHVFPARILPPISPPEFPISLSGNATWHNFSKFTNAGKGATFSGISELKKYFRRFGYLDSFSDTFSDTFDDKFESAVLRYQKKLGLPVTGKLDPGTVGQIMLPRCGLSDYITRKHKIHVSKKYAFFDGEPRWRQTSKTETLMLTYAFSDSHMIDYIKYSELQDVFQRSFGRWASTIPVNFTEVDDYRNADIKIAFYGGDHGDGEPFDGVLGVLAHAFSPENGRLHFDTAETWAVDFGSTGSNVAIDLESVATHEIGHILGLAHSSVKEAIMYPSLGPRTTKVDLKMDDIKGIQTLYGSNPNFSFSDTFSDTFDDKFESAVLRYQKKLGLPVTGKLDPGTVGQIMLPRCGLSDYITRKHKIHVSKKYAFFDGEPRWRQTSKTETLMLTYAFSDSHMIDYIKYSELQDVFQRSFGRWASTIPVNFTEVDDYRNADIKIAFYGGDHGDGEPFDGVLGVLAHAFSPENGRLHFDTAETWAVDFGSTGSNVAIDLESVATHEIGHILGLAHSSVKEAIMYPSLGPRTTKVDLKMDDIKGIQTLYGSNPNFRYAPSMESNISLGYRPAREVWVKWVTLLVLLLGVLVC
;
A
#
# COMPACT_ATOMS: atom_id res chain seq x y z
N MET A 1 -16.38 -56.21 -64.82
CA MET A 1 -15.44 -56.68 -63.78
C MET A 1 -14.23 -55.75 -63.79
N TYR A 2 -14.22 -54.66 -63.01
CA TYR A 2 -13.00 -53.93 -62.58
C TYR A 2 -13.37 -53.14 -61.32
N ARG A 3 -12.62 -53.38 -60.24
CA ARG A 3 -12.87 -52.92 -58.86
C ARG A 3 -12.21 -51.57 -58.61
N TYR A 4 -12.94 -50.70 -57.90
CA TYR A 4 -12.46 -49.47 -57.28
C TYR A 4 -11.52 -49.76 -56.11
N TYR A 5 -10.39 -49.05 -56.03
CA TYR A 5 -9.61 -48.90 -54.80
C TYR A 5 -10.12 -47.68 -54.02
N ARG A 6 -10.54 -47.90 -52.78
CA ARG A 6 -10.77 -46.85 -51.77
C ARG A 6 -9.51 -46.75 -50.90
N TYR A 7 -8.92 -45.56 -50.81
CA TYR A 7 -7.91 -45.25 -49.80
C TYR A 7 -8.61 -44.79 -48.52
N ASN A 8 -8.41 -45.52 -47.43
CA ASN A 8 -8.70 -45.05 -46.07
C ASN A 8 -7.44 -44.35 -45.55
N ILE A 9 -7.51 -43.05 -45.30
CA ILE A 9 -6.48 -42.31 -44.56
C ILE A 9 -6.93 -42.26 -43.10
N PHE A 10 -6.22 -43.00 -42.23
CA PHE A 10 -6.27 -42.81 -40.78
C PHE A 10 -5.48 -41.54 -40.44
N ILE A 11 -6.15 -40.50 -39.95
CA ILE A 11 -5.48 -39.35 -39.34
C ILE A 11 -5.32 -39.65 -37.85
N LEU A 12 -4.07 -39.90 -37.44
CA LEU A 12 -3.66 -40.03 -36.04
C LEU A 12 -3.65 -38.62 -35.41
N LEU A 13 -4.68 -38.29 -34.63
CA LEU A 13 -4.71 -37.08 -33.81
C LEU A 13 -3.71 -37.20 -32.66
N SER A 14 -2.54 -36.58 -32.84
CA SER A 14 -1.59 -36.30 -31.77
C SER A 14 -2.24 -35.35 -30.76
N LEU A 15 -2.61 -35.87 -29.59
CA LEU A 15 -2.89 -35.09 -28.39
C LEU A 15 -1.56 -34.46 -27.91
N ILE A 16 -1.25 -33.28 -28.42
CA ILE A 16 -0.25 -32.41 -27.78
C ILE A 16 -0.96 -31.78 -26.58
N GLN A 17 -0.85 -32.41 -25.41
CA GLN A 17 -1.05 -31.71 -24.15
C GLN A 17 0.00 -30.61 -24.08
N HIS A 18 -0.40 -29.36 -24.32
CA HIS A 18 0.37 -28.21 -23.86
C HIS A 18 0.32 -28.19 -22.34
N VAL A 19 1.21 -28.97 -21.73
CA VAL A 19 1.67 -28.74 -20.37
C VAL A 19 2.33 -27.37 -20.40
N PHE A 20 1.59 -26.32 -20.03
CA PHE A 20 2.23 -25.11 -19.57
C PHE A 20 3.03 -25.51 -18.34
N PRO A 21 4.37 -25.36 -18.33
CA PRO A 21 5.07 -25.41 -17.07
C PRO A 21 4.45 -24.28 -16.24
N ALA A 22 3.80 -24.64 -15.13
CA ALA A 22 3.56 -23.69 -14.07
C ALA A 22 4.89 -22.96 -13.89
N ARG A 23 4.89 -21.63 -14.01
CA ARG A 23 5.99 -20.86 -13.45
C ARG A 23 5.92 -21.16 -11.96
N ILE A 24 6.69 -22.16 -11.55
CA ILE A 24 7.17 -22.29 -10.20
C ILE A 24 7.91 -20.97 -10.01
N LEU A 25 7.25 -20.00 -9.38
CA LEU A 25 7.96 -18.91 -8.74
C LEU A 25 9.07 -19.61 -7.95
N PRO A 26 10.34 -19.21 -8.09
CA PRO A 26 11.37 -19.75 -7.22
C PRO A 26 10.81 -19.66 -5.80
N PRO A 27 10.89 -20.72 -4.98
CA PRO A 27 10.49 -20.62 -3.59
C PRO A 27 11.13 -19.34 -3.07
N ILE A 28 10.32 -18.43 -2.50
CA ILE A 28 10.83 -17.27 -1.80
C ILE A 28 11.93 -17.83 -0.91
N SER A 29 13.18 -17.48 -1.23
CA SER A 29 14.32 -17.97 -0.48
C SER A 29 14.00 -17.62 0.97
N PRO A 30 13.95 -18.60 1.91
CA PRO A 30 13.92 -18.22 3.31
C PRO A 30 15.08 -17.24 3.52
N PRO A 31 14.92 -16.22 4.38
CA PRO A 31 16.04 -15.36 4.70
C PRO A 31 17.23 -16.27 5.03
N GLU A 32 18.30 -16.16 4.24
CA GLU A 32 19.53 -16.90 4.48
C GLU A 32 20.03 -16.45 5.85
N PHE A 33 19.65 -17.20 6.88
CA PHE A 33 20.35 -17.14 8.13
C PHE A 33 21.76 -17.62 7.82
N PRO A 34 22.80 -16.84 8.10
CA PRO A 34 24.13 -17.39 8.21
C PRO A 34 24.04 -18.47 9.28
N ILE A 35 24.11 -19.73 8.86
CA ILE A 35 24.09 -20.92 9.73
C ILE A 35 25.28 -20.88 10.73
N SER A 36 26.14 -19.86 10.66
CA SER A 36 27.24 -19.61 11.58
C SER A 36 27.05 -18.42 12.55
N LEU A 37 25.83 -17.99 12.87
CA LEU A 37 25.64 -17.16 14.07
C LEU A 37 25.94 -18.04 15.30
N SER A 38 26.99 -17.66 16.04
CA SER A 38 27.68 -18.46 17.05
C SER A 38 26.75 -19.13 18.08
N GLY A 39 27.21 -20.22 18.71
CA GLY A 39 26.53 -20.89 19.81
C GLY A 39 26.24 -20.04 21.07
N ASN A 40 26.57 -18.75 21.06
CA ASN A 40 26.30 -17.81 22.15
C ASN A 40 25.02 -16.96 21.96
N ALA A 41 24.33 -17.01 20.81
CA ALA A 41 23.12 -16.20 20.60
C ALA A 41 21.93 -16.72 21.43
N THR A 42 21.18 -15.85 22.12
CA THR A 42 20.17 -16.22 23.14
C THR A 42 19.14 -17.26 22.66
N TRP A 43 18.66 -17.16 21.42
CA TRP A 43 17.60 -18.02 20.89
C TRP A 43 18.04 -19.04 19.82
N HIS A 44 19.36 -19.24 19.62
CA HIS A 44 19.88 -20.13 18.57
C HIS A 44 19.31 -21.56 18.60
N ASN A 45 19.04 -22.05 19.80
CA ASN A 45 18.53 -23.40 20.05
C ASN A 45 17.08 -23.62 19.60
N PHE A 46 16.34 -22.57 19.21
CA PHE A 46 14.98 -22.72 18.68
C PHE A 46 14.95 -23.30 17.26
N SER A 47 16.07 -23.28 16.55
CA SER A 47 16.26 -23.97 15.25
C SER A 47 15.83 -25.45 15.27
N LYS A 48 16.00 -26.14 16.41
CA LYS A 48 15.59 -27.54 16.58
C LYS A 48 14.08 -27.78 16.49
N PHE A 49 13.26 -26.74 16.61
CA PHE A 49 11.79 -26.82 16.51
C PHE A 49 11.26 -26.61 15.09
N THR A 50 12.16 -26.49 14.09
CA THR A 50 11.77 -26.32 12.69
C THR A 50 10.86 -27.46 12.23
N ASN A 51 9.77 -27.10 11.56
CA ASN A 51 8.67 -27.95 11.11
C ASN A 51 7.80 -28.56 12.21
N ALA A 52 7.98 -28.18 13.48
CA ALA A 52 7.06 -28.59 14.53
C ALA A 52 5.66 -27.98 14.32
N GLY A 53 4.63 -28.74 14.65
CA GLY A 53 3.23 -28.33 14.57
C GLY A 53 2.38 -29.07 15.60
N LYS A 54 1.08 -28.81 15.55
CA LYS A 54 0.11 -29.34 16.53
C LYS A 54 0.23 -30.85 16.76
N GLY A 55 0.22 -31.23 18.03
CA GLY A 55 0.32 -32.61 18.49
C GLY A 55 1.76 -33.11 18.67
N ALA A 56 2.77 -32.38 18.20
CA ALA A 56 4.15 -32.74 18.46
C ALA A 56 4.55 -32.46 19.91
N THR A 57 5.48 -33.24 20.46
CA THR A 57 6.08 -32.97 21.77
C THR A 57 7.59 -32.93 21.61
N PHE A 58 8.20 -31.80 21.95
CA PHE A 58 9.64 -31.59 21.83
C PHE A 58 10.18 -30.99 23.12
N SER A 59 11.26 -31.58 23.64
CA SER A 59 11.91 -31.07 24.85
C SER A 59 12.37 -29.61 24.66
N GLY A 60 11.88 -28.73 25.53
CA GLY A 60 12.18 -27.30 25.54
C GLY A 60 11.21 -26.41 24.75
N ILE A 61 10.12 -26.95 24.17
CA ILE A 61 9.05 -26.09 23.58
C ILE A 61 8.46 -25.15 24.63
N SER A 62 8.45 -25.56 25.90
CA SER A 62 8.06 -24.72 27.03
C SER A 62 8.84 -23.39 27.08
N GLU A 63 10.13 -23.38 26.74
CA GLU A 63 10.93 -22.15 26.65
C GLU A 63 10.52 -21.27 25.47
N LEU A 64 10.22 -21.86 24.31
CA LEU A 64 9.68 -21.13 23.18
C LEU A 64 8.29 -20.53 23.51
N LYS A 65 7.46 -21.23 24.28
CA LYS A 65 6.20 -20.66 24.78
C LYS A 65 6.45 -19.46 25.70
N LYS A 66 7.52 -19.44 26.50
CA LYS A 66 7.90 -18.25 27.29
C LYS A 66 8.27 -17.07 26.40
N TYR A 67 8.99 -17.29 25.30
CA TYR A 67 9.22 -16.26 24.28
C TYR A 67 7.90 -15.69 23.76
N PHE A 68 6.96 -16.56 23.34
CA PHE A 68 5.66 -16.11 22.84
C PHE A 68 4.82 -15.38 23.90
N ARG A 69 4.97 -15.75 25.18
CA ARG A 69 4.37 -15.03 26.30
C ARG A 69 4.97 -13.64 26.46
N ARG A 70 6.30 -13.52 26.46
CA ARG A 70 7.04 -12.24 26.58
C ARG A 70 6.53 -11.22 25.56
N PHE A 71 6.32 -11.66 24.31
CA PHE A 71 5.87 -10.78 23.23
C PHE A 71 4.34 -10.72 23.06
N GLY A 72 3.56 -11.20 24.03
CA GLY A 72 2.10 -10.99 24.10
C GLY A 72 1.24 -11.96 23.29
N TYR A 73 1.82 -13.03 22.73
CA TYR A 73 1.09 -14.02 21.94
C TYR A 73 0.45 -15.14 22.76
N LEU A 74 0.83 -15.29 24.04
CA LEU A 74 0.24 -16.26 24.96
C LEU A 74 -0.22 -15.56 26.26
N ASP A 75 -1.38 -15.98 26.78
CA ASP A 75 -1.97 -15.42 28.00
C ASP A 75 -1.16 -15.73 29.27
N SER A 76 -1.25 -14.81 30.24
CA SER A 76 -0.49 -14.82 31.51
C SER A 76 -0.98 -15.78 32.60
N PHE A 77 -1.97 -16.63 32.35
CA PHE A 77 -2.68 -17.34 33.44
C PHE A 77 -1.99 -18.60 33.98
N SER A 78 -0.87 -19.05 33.40
CA SER A 78 -0.17 -20.28 33.84
C SER A 78 1.32 -20.06 33.84
N ASP A 79 1.98 -20.20 35.01
CA ASP A 79 3.43 -20.06 35.13
C ASP A 79 4.21 -21.23 34.52
N THR A 80 3.54 -22.35 34.28
CA THR A 80 4.13 -23.55 33.68
C THR A 80 3.59 -23.78 32.28
N PHE A 81 4.50 -24.01 31.34
CA PHE A 81 4.20 -24.44 29.99
C PHE A 81 4.63 -25.90 29.80
N SER A 82 3.80 -26.68 29.12
CA SER A 82 4.19 -28.02 28.67
C SER A 82 5.06 -27.95 27.42
N ASP A 83 5.83 -29.01 27.18
CA ASP A 83 6.64 -29.24 25.97
C ASP A 83 5.81 -29.74 24.77
N THR A 84 4.49 -29.84 24.91
CA THR A 84 3.58 -30.23 23.84
C THR A 84 3.19 -29.01 23.00
N PHE A 85 3.20 -29.14 21.69
CA PHE A 85 2.63 -28.16 20.77
C PHE A 85 1.09 -28.30 20.78
N ASP A 86 0.47 -27.59 21.71
CA ASP A 86 -0.98 -27.60 21.94
C ASP A 86 -1.73 -26.55 21.10
N ASP A 87 -3.07 -26.61 21.13
CA ASP A 87 -3.98 -25.73 20.38
C ASP A 87 -3.78 -24.25 20.72
N LYS A 88 -3.41 -23.94 21.97
CA LYS A 88 -3.15 -22.57 22.41
C LYS A 88 -1.88 -22.04 21.76
N PHE A 89 -0.84 -22.87 21.68
CA PHE A 89 0.41 -22.51 21.05
C PHE A 89 0.28 -22.41 19.52
N GLU A 90 -0.45 -23.31 18.88
CA GLU A 90 -0.80 -23.17 17.45
C GLU A 90 -1.47 -21.83 17.16
N SER A 91 -2.46 -21.46 17.97
CA SER A 91 -3.13 -20.16 17.86
C SER A 91 -2.19 -18.99 18.06
N ALA A 92 -1.19 -19.11 18.94
CA ALA A 92 -0.18 -18.10 19.17
C ALA A 92 0.77 -17.97 17.97
N VAL A 93 1.19 -19.09 17.37
CA VAL A 93 2.00 -19.12 16.14
C VAL A 93 1.25 -18.47 14.97
N LEU A 94 -0.03 -18.77 14.79
CA LEU A 94 -0.87 -18.13 13.78
C LEU A 94 -0.94 -16.60 13.96
N ARG A 95 -1.10 -16.13 15.21
CA ARG A 95 -1.08 -14.69 15.52
C ARG A 95 0.27 -14.05 15.24
N TYR A 96 1.36 -14.72 15.59
CA TYR A 96 2.73 -14.28 15.33
C TYR A 96 3.01 -14.13 13.85
N GLN A 97 2.71 -15.18 13.08
CA GLN A 97 2.88 -15.17 11.62
C GLN A 97 2.09 -14.02 10.98
N LYS A 98 0.82 -13.86 11.36
CA LYS A 98 -0.01 -12.78 10.87
C LYS A 98 0.52 -11.39 11.24
N LYS A 99 0.98 -11.20 12.49
CA LYS A 99 1.48 -9.90 12.97
C LYS A 99 2.78 -9.48 12.29
N LEU A 100 3.65 -10.43 11.98
CA LEU A 100 4.95 -10.16 11.35
C LEU A 100 4.95 -10.35 9.82
N GLY A 101 3.78 -10.51 9.20
CA GLY A 101 3.66 -10.64 7.75
C GLY A 101 4.29 -11.92 7.18
N LEU A 102 4.35 -12.99 7.97
CA LEU A 102 4.84 -14.31 7.54
C LEU A 102 3.70 -15.15 6.92
N PRO A 103 4.02 -16.19 6.12
CA PRO A 103 3.04 -17.18 5.70
C PRO A 103 2.30 -17.77 6.92
N VAL A 104 0.97 -17.72 6.91
CA VAL A 104 0.13 -18.14 8.05
C VAL A 104 -0.14 -19.64 7.95
N THR A 105 0.80 -20.45 8.43
CA THR A 105 0.77 -21.92 8.34
C THR A 105 0.34 -22.60 9.64
N GLY A 106 0.43 -21.91 10.78
CA GLY A 106 0.24 -22.48 12.11
C GLY A 106 1.35 -23.44 12.56
N LYS A 107 2.42 -23.56 11.77
CA LYS A 107 3.58 -24.41 12.04
C LYS A 107 4.82 -23.56 12.26
N LEU A 108 5.79 -24.10 12.98
CA LEU A 108 7.13 -23.52 13.10
C LEU A 108 7.95 -23.82 11.84
N ASP A 109 7.48 -23.36 10.69
CA ASP A 109 8.20 -23.48 9.42
C ASP A 109 9.55 -22.72 9.45
N PRO A 110 10.47 -23.00 8.51
CA PRO A 110 11.81 -22.39 8.53
C PRO A 110 11.79 -20.86 8.54
N GLY A 111 10.83 -20.23 7.85
CA GLY A 111 10.66 -18.77 7.84
C GLY A 111 10.25 -18.24 9.21
N THR A 112 9.32 -18.92 9.88
CA THR A 112 8.84 -18.58 11.22
C THR A 112 9.92 -18.74 12.28
N VAL A 113 10.64 -19.87 12.28
CA VAL A 113 11.75 -20.10 13.23
C VAL A 113 12.89 -19.13 12.98
N GLY A 114 13.22 -18.87 11.71
CA GLY A 114 14.17 -17.82 11.36
C GLY A 114 13.76 -16.48 11.96
N GLN A 115 12.52 -16.03 11.75
CA GLN A 115 12.04 -14.76 12.31
C GLN A 115 12.10 -14.72 13.85
N ILE A 116 11.76 -15.82 14.53
CA ILE A 116 11.83 -15.93 16.00
C ILE A 116 13.27 -15.77 16.50
N MET A 117 14.23 -16.29 15.76
CA MET A 117 15.66 -16.26 16.10
C MET A 117 16.34 -14.93 15.75
N LEU A 118 15.65 -14.00 15.10
CA LEU A 118 16.20 -12.66 14.88
C LEU A 118 16.21 -11.87 16.18
N PRO A 119 17.30 -11.11 16.45
CA PRO A 119 17.31 -10.10 17.49
C PRO A 119 16.18 -9.10 17.27
N ARG A 120 15.64 -8.56 18.37
CA ARG A 120 14.46 -7.69 18.31
C ARG A 120 14.35 -6.73 19.50
N CYS A 121 13.46 -5.77 19.37
CA CYS A 121 12.96 -4.95 20.47
C CYS A 121 12.26 -5.82 21.53
N GLY A 122 12.45 -5.45 22.80
CA GLY A 122 11.93 -6.13 23.97
C GLY A 122 10.43 -5.92 24.25
N LEU A 123 9.81 -4.93 23.61
CA LEU A 123 8.40 -4.61 23.83
C LEU A 123 7.46 -5.69 23.26
N SER A 124 6.32 -5.87 23.94
CA SER A 124 5.28 -6.79 23.47
C SER A 124 4.63 -6.33 22.15
N ASP A 125 4.35 -7.28 21.26
CA ASP A 125 3.63 -7.02 20.00
C ASP A 125 2.12 -6.86 20.21
N TYR A 126 1.61 -7.38 21.33
CA TYR A 126 0.20 -7.34 21.74
C TYR A 126 0.11 -6.92 23.22
N ILE A 127 -0.44 -5.74 23.49
CA ILE A 127 -0.71 -5.29 24.86
C ILE A 127 -1.97 -6.02 25.34
N THR A 128 -1.83 -6.96 26.27
CA THR A 128 -2.97 -7.72 26.82
C THR A 128 -3.41 -7.14 28.16
N ARG A 129 -4.49 -6.32 28.14
CA ARG A 129 -5.79 -6.53 28.81
C ARG A 129 -6.47 -5.20 29.16
N LYS A 130 -7.71 -5.12 28.66
CA LYS A 130 -8.63 -3.98 28.59
C LYS A 130 -8.21 -2.94 27.55
N HIS A 131 -9.04 -2.86 26.50
CA HIS A 131 -9.11 -1.81 25.48
C HIS A 131 -8.33 -2.06 24.18
N LYS A 132 -8.94 -1.60 23.09
CA LYS A 132 -8.74 -2.05 21.71
C LYS A 132 -7.52 -1.34 21.12
N ILE A 133 -6.59 -2.09 20.53
CA ILE A 133 -5.57 -1.50 19.65
C ILE A 133 -6.28 -0.96 18.40
N HIS A 134 -6.18 0.34 18.15
CA HIS A 134 -6.55 0.93 16.86
C HIS A 134 -5.47 0.57 15.83
N VAL A 135 -5.55 -0.66 15.31
CA VAL A 135 -4.74 -1.08 14.16
C VAL A 135 -5.36 -0.47 12.92
N SER A 136 -4.84 0.66 12.46
CA SER A 136 -4.93 0.93 11.03
C SER A 136 -4.03 -0.10 10.33
N LYS A 137 -4.42 -0.64 9.16
CA LYS A 137 -3.66 -1.68 8.45
C LYS A 137 -2.21 -1.27 8.08
N LYS A 138 -1.71 -0.10 8.49
CA LYS A 138 -0.47 0.55 8.04
C LYS A 138 0.33 1.29 9.13
N TYR A 139 0.01 1.18 10.43
CA TYR A 139 0.81 1.66 11.60
C TYR A 139 0.05 1.37 12.90
N ALA A 140 0.76 1.30 14.05
CA ALA A 140 0.16 0.94 15.34
C ALA A 140 0.53 1.93 16.46
N PHE A 141 -0.37 2.08 17.44
CA PHE A 141 -0.14 2.85 18.67
C PHE A 141 -0.26 1.94 19.90
N PHE A 142 0.37 2.35 21.00
CA PHE A 142 0.01 1.81 22.31
C PHE A 142 -1.44 2.18 22.67
N ASP A 143 -2.05 1.42 23.56
CA ASP A 143 -3.41 1.72 24.04
C ASP A 143 -3.48 3.12 24.65
N GLY A 144 -4.56 3.85 24.36
CA GLY A 144 -4.74 5.25 24.74
C GLY A 144 -4.00 6.28 23.88
N GLU A 145 -3.29 5.84 22.83
CA GLU A 145 -2.51 6.70 21.92
C GLU A 145 -1.60 7.68 22.71
N PRO A 146 -0.73 7.15 23.59
CA PRO A 146 0.07 7.97 24.48
C PRO A 146 0.97 8.89 23.66
N ARG A 147 1.00 10.14 24.09
CA ARG A 147 1.80 11.19 23.47
C ARG A 147 2.27 12.15 24.54
N TRP A 148 3.40 12.79 24.27
CA TRP A 148 3.85 13.91 25.09
C TRP A 148 2.81 15.03 25.05
N ARG A 149 2.46 15.56 26.22
CA ARG A 149 1.44 16.59 26.34
C ARG A 149 1.89 17.87 25.64
N GLN A 150 1.10 18.28 24.65
CA GLN A 150 1.22 19.59 24.01
C GLN A 150 0.25 20.57 24.64
N THR A 151 0.70 21.80 24.86
CA THR A 151 -0.14 22.95 25.25
C THR A 151 -1.04 23.42 24.11
N SER A 152 -0.61 23.23 22.86
CA SER A 152 -1.40 23.46 21.64
C SER A 152 -0.95 22.53 20.51
N LYS A 153 -1.88 22.11 19.62
CA LYS A 153 -1.59 21.31 18.41
C LYS A 153 -0.70 22.02 17.38
N THR A 154 -0.42 23.31 17.57
CA THR A 154 0.38 24.13 16.64
C THR A 154 1.76 24.47 17.20
N GLU A 155 2.08 24.07 18.43
CA GLU A 155 3.35 24.37 19.06
C GLU A 155 4.36 23.25 18.84
N THR A 156 5.60 23.62 18.58
CA THR A 156 6.71 22.68 18.52
C THR A 156 6.93 22.09 19.91
N LEU A 157 6.87 20.76 20.00
CA LEU A 157 7.16 20.02 21.22
C LEU A 157 8.66 20.15 21.54
N MET A 158 9.00 20.50 22.77
CA MET A 158 10.40 20.62 23.23
C MET A 158 10.66 19.48 24.20
N LEU A 159 11.51 18.52 23.81
CA LEU A 159 11.92 17.40 24.66
C LEU A 159 13.41 17.47 24.95
N THR A 160 13.77 17.19 26.19
CA THR A 160 15.16 17.05 26.63
C THR A 160 15.55 15.59 26.68
N TYR A 161 16.81 15.28 26.35
CA TYR A 161 17.36 13.94 26.54
C TYR A 161 18.72 13.99 27.23
N ALA A 162 19.06 12.92 27.94
CA ALA A 162 20.33 12.81 28.65
C ALA A 162 20.80 11.35 28.74
N PHE A 163 22.11 11.17 28.80
CA PHE A 163 22.74 9.87 29.04
C PHE A 163 22.99 9.65 30.53
N SER A 164 22.86 8.41 30.98
CA SER A 164 23.17 8.02 32.35
C SER A 164 24.65 8.20 32.67
N ASP A 165 24.98 8.80 33.82
CA ASP A 165 26.38 8.95 34.24
C ASP A 165 27.06 7.61 34.62
N SER A 166 26.26 6.59 34.97
CA SER A 166 26.76 5.36 35.59
C SER A 166 26.41 4.08 34.85
N HIS A 167 25.63 4.17 33.77
CA HIS A 167 25.14 3.01 33.01
C HIS A 167 25.34 3.27 31.52
N MET A 168 26.61 3.21 31.10
CA MET A 168 27.08 3.45 29.75
C MET A 168 28.11 2.40 29.35
N ILE A 169 28.20 2.13 28.06
CA ILE A 169 29.30 1.38 27.47
C ILE A 169 30.53 2.29 27.30
N ASP A 170 31.73 1.72 27.38
CA ASP A 170 33.00 2.45 27.35
C ASP A 170 33.80 2.26 26.06
N TYR A 171 33.40 1.29 25.22
CA TYR A 171 34.10 0.95 23.98
C TYR A 171 33.68 1.79 22.76
N ILE A 172 32.60 2.56 22.86
CA ILE A 172 32.21 3.61 21.90
C ILE A 172 32.40 4.97 22.57
N LYS A 173 33.02 5.92 21.87
CA LYS A 173 33.26 7.25 22.46
C LYS A 173 31.95 7.98 22.68
N TYR A 174 31.88 8.77 23.75
CA TYR A 174 30.71 9.60 24.06
C TYR A 174 30.28 10.47 22.87
N SER A 175 31.23 11.10 22.16
CA SER A 175 30.92 11.90 20.97
C SER A 175 30.25 11.11 19.84
N GLU A 176 30.63 9.83 19.65
CA GLU A 176 30.02 8.98 18.63
C GLU A 176 28.60 8.55 19.03
N LEU A 177 28.36 8.34 20.33
CA LEU A 177 27.01 8.15 20.87
C LEU A 177 26.15 9.41 20.64
N GLN A 178 26.67 10.59 20.98
CA GLN A 178 25.97 11.85 20.73
C GLN A 178 25.59 12.01 19.25
N ASP A 179 26.53 11.75 18.35
CA ASP A 179 26.29 11.84 16.90
C ASP A 179 25.19 10.87 16.45
N VAL A 180 25.18 9.63 16.95
CA VAL A 180 24.13 8.63 16.64
C VAL A 180 22.76 9.11 17.11
N PHE A 181 22.64 9.50 18.38
CA PHE A 181 21.35 9.91 18.93
C PHE A 181 20.87 11.23 18.32
N GLN A 182 21.76 12.17 18.03
CA GLN A 182 21.42 13.40 17.32
C GLN A 182 20.82 13.08 15.93
N ARG A 183 21.38 12.14 15.18
CA ARG A 183 20.81 11.68 13.91
C ARG A 183 19.46 10.99 14.10
N SER A 184 19.35 10.06 15.04
CA SER A 184 18.09 9.35 15.33
C SER A 184 16.96 10.29 15.75
N PHE A 185 17.22 11.25 16.64
CA PHE A 185 16.26 12.29 17.01
C PHE A 185 15.94 13.23 15.84
N GLY A 186 16.96 13.62 15.07
CA GLY A 186 16.81 14.47 13.89
C GLY A 186 15.89 13.87 12.83
N ARG A 187 15.93 12.54 12.63
CA ARG A 187 15.03 11.83 11.71
C ARG A 187 13.58 12.00 12.12
N TRP A 188 13.24 11.80 13.40
CA TRP A 188 11.88 12.04 13.90
C TRP A 188 11.50 13.52 13.85
N ALA A 189 12.39 14.43 14.27
CA ALA A 189 12.18 15.88 14.23
C ALA A 189 11.93 16.43 12.82
N SER A 190 12.45 15.77 11.79
CA SER A 190 12.16 16.15 10.40
C SER A 190 10.69 15.91 10.01
N THR A 191 10.00 14.96 10.67
CA THR A 191 8.66 14.49 10.26
C THR A 191 7.51 15.12 11.04
N ILE A 192 7.75 15.53 12.29
CA ILE A 192 6.76 16.11 13.21
C ILE A 192 7.30 17.39 13.86
N PRO A 193 6.45 18.29 14.39
CA PRO A 193 6.92 19.52 15.03
C PRO A 193 7.47 19.21 16.44
N VAL A 194 8.67 18.63 16.51
CA VAL A 194 9.41 18.37 17.76
C VAL A 194 10.85 18.86 17.64
N ASN A 195 11.41 19.30 18.75
CA ASN A 195 12.83 19.58 18.90
C ASN A 195 13.36 18.80 20.10
N PHE A 196 14.53 18.18 19.91
CA PHE A 196 15.23 17.44 20.95
C PHE A 196 16.48 18.21 21.37
N THR A 197 16.76 18.26 22.66
CA THR A 197 17.95 18.96 23.19
C THR A 197 18.63 18.10 24.24
N GLU A 198 19.92 17.85 24.04
CA GLU A 198 20.74 17.17 25.04
C GLU A 198 20.93 18.07 26.26
N VAL A 199 20.81 17.50 27.45
CA VAL A 199 21.06 18.18 28.73
C VAL A 199 21.91 17.31 29.63
N ASP A 200 22.65 17.93 30.55
CA ASP A 200 23.47 17.22 31.53
C ASP A 200 22.65 16.63 32.70
N ASP A 201 21.44 17.16 32.94
CA ASP A 201 20.60 16.74 34.07
C ASP A 201 19.78 15.49 33.73
N TYR A 202 20.44 14.32 33.81
CA TYR A 202 19.82 13.02 33.56
C TYR A 202 18.54 12.76 34.37
N ARG A 203 18.47 13.27 35.60
CA ARG A 203 17.33 12.98 36.49
C ARG A 203 16.07 13.71 36.02
N ASN A 204 16.23 14.93 35.53
CA ASN A 204 15.12 15.78 35.11
C ASN A 204 14.87 15.79 33.60
N ALA A 205 15.73 15.16 32.80
CA ALA A 205 15.50 15.00 31.37
C ALA A 205 14.19 14.23 31.08
N ASP A 206 13.48 14.63 30.03
CA ASP A 206 12.27 13.93 29.56
C ASP A 206 12.61 12.51 29.10
N ILE A 207 13.69 12.38 28.33
CA ILE A 207 14.18 11.12 27.78
C ILE A 207 15.49 10.73 28.46
N LYS A 208 15.54 9.50 29.00
CA LYS A 208 16.66 9.00 29.81
C LYS A 208 17.27 7.78 29.15
N ILE A 209 18.50 7.91 28.68
CA ILE A 209 19.20 6.89 27.90
C ILE A 209 20.21 6.16 28.77
N ALA A 210 20.14 4.83 28.83
CA ALA A 210 21.06 4.02 29.61
C ALA A 210 21.33 2.66 28.96
N PHE A 211 22.49 2.08 29.28
CA PHE A 211 22.90 0.73 28.90
C PHE A 211 22.93 -0.16 30.13
N TYR A 212 22.13 -1.22 30.14
CA TYR A 212 22.01 -2.16 31.25
C TYR A 212 22.31 -3.59 30.81
N GLY A 213 22.60 -4.48 31.76
CA GLY A 213 22.72 -5.91 31.52
C GLY A 213 21.82 -6.68 32.46
N GLY A 214 21.21 -7.77 31.96
CA GLY A 214 20.35 -8.64 32.76
C GLY A 214 19.18 -7.90 33.42
N ASP A 215 18.82 -8.32 34.63
CA ASP A 215 17.84 -7.63 35.46
C ASP A 215 18.38 -6.28 35.96
N HIS A 216 17.65 -5.22 35.63
CA HIS A 216 17.98 -3.83 35.96
C HIS A 216 16.82 -3.09 36.63
N GLY A 217 15.89 -3.84 37.24
CA GLY A 217 14.93 -3.30 38.21
C GLY A 217 13.69 -2.61 37.63
N ASP A 218 13.47 -2.71 36.31
CA ASP A 218 12.27 -2.19 35.65
C ASP A 218 11.24 -3.28 35.26
N GLY A 219 11.55 -4.55 35.55
CA GLY A 219 10.70 -5.70 35.27
C GLY A 219 10.90 -6.33 33.89
N GLU A 220 11.76 -5.76 33.04
CA GLU A 220 12.03 -6.23 31.68
C GLU A 220 13.52 -6.61 31.54
N PRO A 221 13.98 -7.72 32.13
CA PRO A 221 15.40 -8.08 32.12
C PRO A 221 15.91 -8.35 30.69
N PHE A 222 17.14 -7.92 30.42
CA PHE A 222 17.85 -8.29 29.20
C PHE A 222 18.32 -9.75 29.24
N ASP A 223 18.44 -10.38 28.08
CA ASP A 223 18.60 -11.83 27.95
C ASP A 223 19.93 -12.26 27.30
N GLY A 224 20.82 -11.31 27.00
CA GLY A 224 22.13 -11.58 26.45
C GLY A 224 22.18 -11.49 24.93
N VAL A 225 23.34 -11.84 24.38
CA VAL A 225 23.72 -11.62 22.98
C VAL A 225 22.66 -12.09 21.96
N LEU A 226 22.28 -11.21 21.04
CA LEU A 226 21.38 -11.47 19.91
C LEU A 226 19.99 -11.99 20.32
N GLY A 227 19.44 -11.45 21.41
CA GLY A 227 18.08 -11.66 21.86
C GLY A 227 17.27 -10.36 21.83
N VAL A 228 16.95 -9.84 23.01
CA VAL A 228 16.37 -8.50 23.18
C VAL A 228 17.46 -7.46 23.15
N LEU A 229 17.42 -6.60 22.13
CA LEU A 229 18.43 -5.57 21.87
C LEU A 229 18.28 -4.37 22.80
N ALA A 230 17.04 -3.91 22.98
CA ALA A 230 16.69 -2.69 23.68
C ALA A 230 15.21 -2.70 24.04
N HIS A 231 14.80 -1.78 24.90
CA HIS A 231 13.40 -1.42 25.10
C HIS A 231 13.25 0.03 25.55
N ALA A 232 12.11 0.61 25.20
CA ALA A 232 11.68 1.94 25.60
C ALA A 232 10.34 1.94 26.34
N PHE A 233 10.10 3.00 27.11
CA PHE A 233 8.83 3.23 27.78
C PHE A 233 8.09 4.40 27.12
N SER A 234 6.86 4.15 26.72
CA SER A 234 6.01 5.13 26.01
C SER A 234 5.83 6.45 26.79
N PRO A 235 5.44 7.54 26.10
CA PRO A 235 5.23 8.83 26.75
C PRO A 235 4.29 8.74 27.96
N GLU A 236 4.53 9.48 29.04
CA GLU A 236 5.61 10.47 29.26
C GLU A 236 6.77 9.87 30.09
N ASN A 237 6.99 8.55 30.05
CA ASN A 237 8.01 7.91 30.88
C ASN A 237 9.44 8.20 30.38
N GLY A 238 9.65 8.06 29.07
CA GLY A 238 10.88 8.49 28.39
C GLY A 238 12.14 7.68 28.70
N ARG A 239 12.06 6.58 29.45
CA ARG A 239 13.22 5.69 29.66
C ARG A 239 13.51 4.88 28.40
N LEU A 240 14.77 4.85 28.01
CA LEU A 240 15.30 4.14 26.85
C LEU A 240 16.51 3.32 27.28
N HIS A 241 16.40 1.99 27.24
CA HIS A 241 17.42 1.07 27.72
C HIS A 241 17.98 0.21 26.57
N PHE A 242 19.29 0.00 26.56
CA PHE A 242 19.99 -0.86 25.61
C PHE A 242 20.71 -2.00 26.34
N ASP A 243 20.74 -3.19 25.75
CA ASP A 243 21.46 -4.33 26.32
C ASP A 243 22.98 -4.17 26.14
N THR A 244 23.70 -4.17 27.25
CA THR A 244 25.17 -4.15 27.31
C THR A 244 25.82 -5.43 26.80
N ALA A 245 25.09 -6.54 26.74
CA ALA A 245 25.60 -7.80 26.19
C ALA A 245 25.83 -7.72 24.67
N GLU A 246 25.13 -6.81 23.98
CA GLU A 246 25.25 -6.66 22.55
C GLU A 246 26.56 -5.97 22.14
N THR A 247 27.07 -6.36 20.97
CA THR A 247 28.16 -5.64 20.32
C THR A 247 27.56 -4.50 19.48
N TRP A 248 27.48 -3.31 20.06
CA TRP A 248 26.99 -2.12 19.37
C TRP A 248 28.01 -1.62 18.35
N ALA A 249 27.53 -1.25 17.18
CA ALA A 249 28.32 -0.61 16.13
C ALA A 249 27.68 0.74 15.78
N VAL A 250 28.52 1.78 15.70
CA VAL A 250 28.17 3.07 15.07
C VAL A 250 28.64 3.13 13.62
N ASP A 251 29.61 2.27 13.28
CA ASP A 251 30.08 1.99 11.93
C ASP A 251 30.53 0.53 11.84
N PHE A 252 29.99 -0.18 10.86
CA PHE A 252 30.31 -1.58 10.59
C PHE A 252 31.69 -1.78 9.97
N GLY A 253 32.27 -0.77 9.34
CA GLY A 253 33.62 -0.81 8.77
C GLY A 253 34.71 -0.86 9.86
N SER A 254 34.50 -0.13 10.94
CA SER A 254 35.38 -0.13 12.13
C SER A 254 35.06 -1.25 13.13
N THR A 255 33.85 -1.81 13.11
CA THR A 255 33.46 -2.92 14.00
C THR A 255 33.63 -4.28 13.31
N GLY A 256 34.67 -5.03 13.65
CA GLY A 256 34.98 -6.33 13.02
C GLY A 256 34.08 -7.52 13.40
N SER A 257 33.07 -7.32 14.24
CA SER A 257 32.19 -8.39 14.72
C SER A 257 31.06 -8.70 13.74
N ASN A 258 30.90 -9.98 13.38
CA ASN A 258 29.80 -10.46 12.53
C ASN A 258 28.44 -10.45 13.22
N VAL A 259 28.43 -10.35 14.56
CA VAL A 259 27.20 -10.25 15.36
C VAL A 259 26.90 -8.82 15.78
N ALA A 260 27.64 -7.83 15.25
CA ALA A 260 27.42 -6.44 15.59
C ALA A 260 26.04 -5.94 15.17
N ILE A 261 25.42 -5.14 16.04
CA ILE A 261 24.12 -4.50 15.85
C ILE A 261 24.32 -3.01 15.62
N ASP A 262 23.65 -2.47 14.61
CA ASP A 262 23.71 -1.04 14.32
C ASP A 262 22.95 -0.24 15.40
N LEU A 263 23.67 0.59 16.15
CA LEU A 263 23.12 1.37 17.25
C LEU A 263 22.12 2.42 16.76
N GLU A 264 22.38 3.06 15.61
CA GLU A 264 21.47 4.08 15.06
C GLU A 264 20.11 3.47 14.68
N SER A 265 20.10 2.27 14.08
CA SER A 265 18.87 1.56 13.74
C SER A 265 18.01 1.28 14.98
N VAL A 266 18.61 0.72 16.04
CA VAL A 266 17.88 0.41 17.27
C VAL A 266 17.46 1.68 17.99
N ALA A 267 18.34 2.67 18.13
CA ALA A 267 17.99 3.95 18.73
C ALA A 267 16.82 4.63 18.00
N THR A 268 16.83 4.65 16.67
CA THR A 268 15.75 5.25 15.87
C THR A 268 14.42 4.51 16.08
N HIS A 269 14.44 3.17 16.15
CA HIS A 269 13.28 2.34 16.48
C HIS A 269 12.71 2.68 17.86
N GLU A 270 13.56 2.60 18.89
CA GLU A 270 13.11 2.78 20.26
C GLU A 270 12.63 4.22 20.55
N ILE A 271 13.22 5.23 19.89
CA ILE A 271 12.71 6.60 19.96
C ILE A 271 11.26 6.68 19.41
N GLY A 272 10.90 5.86 18.42
CA GLY A 272 9.51 5.76 17.98
C GLY A 272 8.56 5.32 19.09
N HIS A 273 8.99 4.39 19.95
CA HIS A 273 8.24 4.01 21.16
C HIS A 273 8.19 5.14 22.20
N ILE A 274 9.31 5.84 22.42
CA ILE A 274 9.38 7.04 23.27
C ILE A 274 8.41 8.13 22.80
N LEU A 275 8.08 8.16 21.51
CA LEU A 275 7.10 9.09 20.95
C LEU A 275 5.68 8.51 20.87
N GLY A 276 5.46 7.23 21.19
CA GLY A 276 4.12 6.63 21.32
C GLY A 276 3.72 5.66 20.21
N LEU A 277 4.61 5.35 19.26
CA LEU A 277 4.35 4.33 18.24
C LEU A 277 4.51 2.92 18.83
N ALA A 278 3.65 2.00 18.43
CA ALA A 278 3.83 0.56 18.69
C ALA A 278 4.44 -0.13 17.46
N HIS A 279 4.80 -1.42 17.61
CA HIS A 279 5.38 -2.20 16.53
C HIS A 279 4.49 -2.25 15.28
N SER A 280 5.11 -1.97 14.14
CA SER A 280 4.50 -2.14 12.83
C SER A 280 4.57 -3.59 12.35
N SER A 281 3.63 -3.97 11.49
CA SER A 281 3.65 -5.25 10.76
C SER A 281 4.39 -5.15 9.42
N VAL A 282 4.82 -3.94 9.00
CA VAL A 282 5.50 -3.70 7.73
C VAL A 282 7.00 -3.92 7.92
N LYS A 283 7.55 -4.95 7.27
CA LYS A 283 8.94 -5.39 7.47
C LYS A 283 9.98 -4.31 7.21
N GLU A 284 9.69 -3.38 6.30
CA GLU A 284 10.58 -2.29 5.90
C GLU A 284 10.52 -1.09 6.85
N ALA A 285 9.45 -0.94 7.65
CA ALA A 285 9.22 0.19 8.55
C ALA A 285 10.19 0.18 9.73
N ILE A 286 10.67 1.34 10.21
CA ILE A 286 11.59 1.39 11.36
C ILE A 286 10.98 0.67 12.56
N MET A 287 9.67 0.81 12.76
CA MET A 287 8.93 0.21 13.88
C MET A 287 8.66 -1.30 13.73
N TYR A 288 9.18 -1.98 12.71
CA TYR A 288 9.17 -3.44 12.68
C TYR A 288 10.09 -3.99 13.78
N PRO A 289 9.67 -4.97 14.60
CA PRO A 289 10.33 -5.30 15.86
C PRO A 289 11.72 -5.93 15.72
N SER A 290 12.05 -6.56 14.59
CA SER A 290 13.29 -7.33 14.44
C SER A 290 14.33 -6.63 13.58
N LEU A 291 15.60 -6.78 13.97
CA LEU A 291 16.77 -6.26 13.26
C LEU A 291 17.85 -7.35 13.19
N GLY A 292 18.38 -7.60 12.00
CA GLY A 292 19.44 -8.59 11.81
C GLY A 292 20.83 -8.03 12.16
N PRO A 293 21.78 -8.88 12.55
CA PRO A 293 23.18 -8.46 12.65
C PRO A 293 23.71 -7.92 11.33
N ARG A 294 24.59 -6.92 11.39
CA ARG A 294 25.20 -6.29 10.20
C ARG A 294 24.17 -5.67 9.24
N THR A 295 22.97 -5.36 9.72
CA THR A 295 21.95 -4.65 8.95
C THR A 295 21.79 -3.23 9.46
N THR A 296 21.65 -2.29 8.54
CA THR A 296 21.28 -0.90 8.84
C THR A 296 19.84 -0.67 8.37
N LYS A 297 19.09 0.05 9.18
CA LYS A 297 17.70 0.40 8.95
C LYS A 297 17.44 1.69 9.73
N VAL A 298 17.78 2.81 9.12
CA VAL A 298 17.73 4.13 9.77
C VAL A 298 16.68 5.05 9.14
N ASP A 299 16.16 4.70 7.95
CA ASP A 299 15.20 5.54 7.25
C ASP A 299 13.77 5.26 7.69
N LEU A 300 13.08 6.32 8.11
CA LEU A 300 11.65 6.28 8.39
C LEU A 300 10.91 5.97 7.08
N LYS A 301 10.07 4.94 7.09
CA LYS A 301 9.20 4.61 5.96
C LYS A 301 7.83 5.23 6.15
N MET A 302 7.02 5.12 5.10
CA MET A 302 5.69 5.72 5.06
C MET A 302 4.77 5.25 6.21
N ASP A 303 4.93 4.01 6.66
CA ASP A 303 4.24 3.46 7.83
C ASP A 303 4.58 4.28 9.09
N ASP A 304 5.87 4.48 9.34
CA ASP A 304 6.39 5.22 10.50
C ASP A 304 5.97 6.71 10.45
N ILE A 305 6.13 7.35 9.30
CA ILE A 305 5.82 8.78 9.09
C ILE A 305 4.33 9.03 9.31
N LYS A 306 3.46 8.20 8.74
CA LYS A 306 2.01 8.35 8.93
C LYS A 306 1.59 8.09 10.36
N GLY A 307 2.18 7.06 10.98
CA GLY A 307 1.93 6.77 12.39
C GLY A 307 2.23 7.97 13.26
N ILE A 308 3.45 8.52 13.14
CA ILE A 308 3.88 9.61 14.01
C ILE A 308 3.13 10.92 13.74
N GLN A 309 2.84 11.23 12.48
CA GLN A 309 2.09 12.43 12.10
C GLN A 309 0.62 12.36 12.52
N THR A 310 0.07 11.16 12.74
CA THR A 310 -1.28 11.01 13.30
C THR A 310 -1.32 11.46 14.76
N LEU A 311 -0.25 11.24 15.53
CA LEU A 311 -0.15 11.65 16.94
C LEU A 311 0.13 13.15 17.11
N TYR A 312 1.04 13.69 16.29
CA TYR A 312 1.64 15.01 16.50
C TYR A 312 1.42 16.02 15.37
N GLY A 313 0.84 15.61 14.24
CA GLY A 313 0.78 16.41 13.02
C GLY A 313 2.08 16.40 12.22
N SER A 314 2.04 16.94 11.01
CA SER A 314 3.21 17.03 10.12
C SER A 314 4.04 18.28 10.42
N ASN A 315 5.36 18.15 10.39
CA ASN A 315 6.26 19.30 10.42
C ASN A 315 6.01 20.16 9.16
N PRO A 316 5.77 21.48 9.27
CA PRO A 316 5.53 22.35 8.10
C PRO A 316 6.66 22.35 7.06
N ASN A 317 7.89 22.03 7.46
CA ASN A 317 9.05 21.95 6.58
C ASN A 317 9.31 20.53 6.05
N PHE A 318 8.47 19.55 6.41
CA PHE A 318 8.62 18.18 5.94
C PHE A 318 8.30 18.08 4.45
N SER A 319 9.25 17.54 3.68
CA SER A 319 9.06 17.20 2.27
C SER A 319 9.28 15.71 2.09
N PHE A 320 8.28 15.01 1.51
CA PHE A 320 8.44 13.59 1.18
C PHE A 320 9.64 13.33 0.26
N SER A 321 10.06 14.31 -0.54
CA SER A 321 11.23 14.20 -1.42
C SER A 321 12.53 13.86 -0.67
N ASP A 322 12.66 14.27 0.59
CA ASP A 322 13.93 14.14 1.34
C ASP A 322 14.11 12.73 1.92
N THR A 323 13.03 11.96 2.09
CA THR A 323 13.05 10.60 2.65
C THR A 323 13.23 9.51 1.60
N PHE A 324 13.00 9.81 0.32
CA PHE A 324 13.07 8.81 -0.76
C PHE A 324 14.38 8.87 -1.56
N SER A 325 15.34 9.74 -1.22
CA SER A 325 16.60 9.94 -1.97
C SER A 325 17.29 8.64 -2.39
N ASP A 326 17.36 7.63 -1.52
CA ASP A 326 18.08 6.38 -1.80
C ASP A 326 17.25 5.36 -2.61
N THR A 327 15.98 5.66 -2.84
CA THR A 327 15.03 4.86 -3.67
C THR A 327 14.50 5.63 -4.89
N PHE A 328 14.85 6.92 -5.02
CA PHE A 328 14.44 7.77 -6.12
C PHE A 328 15.49 7.74 -7.23
N ASP A 329 15.75 6.54 -7.74
CA ASP A 329 16.63 6.35 -8.88
C ASP A 329 16.03 6.97 -10.16
N ASP A 330 16.86 7.15 -11.20
CA ASP A 330 16.43 7.69 -12.50
C ASP A 330 15.22 6.94 -13.08
N LYS A 331 15.06 5.65 -12.73
CA LYS A 331 13.96 4.80 -13.20
C LYS A 331 12.65 5.17 -12.50
N PHE A 332 12.69 5.44 -11.20
CA PHE A 332 11.54 5.89 -10.42
C PHE A 332 11.19 7.34 -10.73
N GLU A 333 12.18 8.23 -10.87
CA GLU A 333 11.93 9.59 -11.41
C GLU A 333 11.22 9.52 -12.77
N SER A 334 11.73 8.68 -13.68
CA SER A 334 11.09 8.46 -14.97
C SER A 334 9.66 7.91 -14.84
N ALA A 335 9.37 7.10 -13.82
CA ALA A 335 8.02 6.61 -13.54
C ALA A 335 7.11 7.72 -13.03
N VAL A 336 7.59 8.57 -12.12
CA VAL A 336 6.88 9.75 -11.62
C VAL A 336 6.59 10.74 -12.75
N LEU A 337 7.57 11.04 -13.61
CA LEU A 337 7.39 11.87 -14.80
C LEU A 337 6.30 11.32 -15.72
N ARG A 338 6.28 10.00 -15.96
CA ARG A 338 5.24 9.35 -16.78
C ARG A 338 3.87 9.44 -16.11
N TYR A 339 3.80 9.18 -14.82
CA TYR A 339 2.58 9.25 -14.02
C TYR A 339 1.97 10.66 -14.06
N GLN A 340 2.78 11.68 -13.74
CA GLN A 340 2.38 13.08 -13.78
C GLN A 340 1.85 13.47 -15.16
N LYS A 341 2.62 13.15 -16.20
CA LYS A 341 2.22 13.43 -17.59
C LYS A 341 0.92 12.73 -17.96
N LYS A 342 0.73 11.47 -17.55
CA LYS A 342 -0.47 10.68 -17.87
C LYS A 342 -1.71 11.24 -17.19
N LEU A 343 -1.60 11.70 -15.95
CA LEU A 343 -2.74 12.22 -15.18
C LEU A 343 -2.97 13.73 -15.31
N GLY A 344 -2.19 14.41 -16.17
CA GLY A 344 -2.30 15.86 -16.39
C GLY A 344 -1.82 16.70 -15.21
N LEU A 345 -0.94 16.15 -14.37
CA LEU A 345 -0.33 16.86 -13.24
C LEU A 345 0.87 17.70 -13.73
N PRO A 346 1.32 18.70 -12.94
CA PRO A 346 2.60 19.34 -13.17
C PRO A 346 3.72 18.30 -13.30
N VAL A 347 4.44 18.32 -14.42
CA VAL A 347 5.50 17.34 -14.71
C VAL A 347 6.80 17.85 -14.07
N THR A 348 6.98 17.53 -12.79
CA THR A 348 8.13 17.97 -11.98
C THR A 348 9.20 16.90 -11.85
N GLY A 349 8.83 15.63 -12.08
CA GLY A 349 9.67 14.47 -11.77
C GLY A 349 9.83 14.21 -10.28
N LYS A 350 9.13 14.96 -9.43
CA LYS A 350 9.21 14.85 -7.96
C LYS A 350 7.88 14.35 -7.40
N LEU A 351 7.95 13.69 -6.24
CA LEU A 351 6.75 13.40 -5.44
C LEU A 351 6.29 14.66 -4.68
N ASP A 352 5.93 15.71 -5.43
CA ASP A 352 5.36 16.92 -4.86
C ASP A 352 3.97 16.64 -4.22
N PRO A 353 3.47 17.52 -3.34
CA PRO A 353 2.21 17.30 -2.62
C PRO A 353 1.01 17.02 -3.53
N GLY A 354 0.97 17.63 -4.72
CA GLY A 354 -0.09 17.38 -5.71
C GLY A 354 0.00 15.97 -6.30
N THR A 355 1.21 15.51 -6.60
CA THR A 355 1.48 14.16 -7.11
C THR A 355 1.19 13.10 -6.06
N VAL A 356 1.65 13.28 -4.82
CA VAL A 356 1.37 12.36 -3.71
C VAL A 356 -0.13 12.34 -3.41
N GLY A 357 -0.77 13.50 -3.36
CA GLY A 357 -2.23 13.59 -3.18
C GLY A 357 -3.00 12.79 -4.22
N GLN A 358 -2.57 12.83 -5.49
CA GLN A 358 -3.18 12.03 -6.56
C GLN A 358 -2.91 10.53 -6.43
N ILE A 359 -1.69 10.13 -6.01
CA ILE A 359 -1.32 8.72 -5.78
C ILE A 359 -2.14 8.12 -4.64
N MET A 360 -2.49 8.93 -3.64
CA MET A 360 -3.25 8.49 -2.47
C MET A 360 -4.76 8.38 -2.71
N LEU A 361 -5.26 8.81 -3.88
CA LEU A 361 -6.67 8.65 -4.19
C LEU A 361 -6.98 7.19 -4.57
N PRO A 362 -8.13 6.65 -4.11
CA PRO A 362 -8.63 5.38 -4.59
C PRO A 362 -8.79 5.39 -6.11
N ARG A 363 -8.57 4.25 -6.75
CA ARG A 363 -8.48 4.17 -8.21
C ARG A 363 -8.81 2.80 -8.78
N CYS A 364 -9.04 2.75 -10.09
CA CYS A 364 -9.08 1.49 -10.85
C CYS A 364 -7.73 0.76 -10.78
N GLY A 365 -7.79 -0.58 -10.70
CA GLY A 365 -6.63 -1.48 -10.63
C GLY A 365 -5.90 -1.70 -11.95
N LEU A 366 -6.47 -1.26 -13.07
CA LEU A 366 -5.83 -1.41 -14.38
C LEU A 366 -4.60 -0.51 -14.54
N SER A 367 -3.58 -1.00 -15.24
CA SER A 367 -2.35 -0.25 -15.47
C SER A 367 -2.56 1.00 -16.34
N ASP A 368 -2.02 2.13 -15.89
CA ASP A 368 -1.97 3.40 -16.65
C ASP A 368 -1.06 3.35 -17.88
N TYR A 369 -0.13 2.38 -17.92
CA TYR A 369 0.95 2.28 -18.91
C TYR A 369 1.12 0.83 -19.40
N ILE A 370 0.89 0.60 -20.69
CA ILE A 370 1.19 -0.68 -21.35
C ILE A 370 2.58 -0.57 -22.00
N THR A 371 3.45 -1.55 -21.73
CA THR A 371 4.88 -1.50 -22.07
C THR A 371 5.18 -1.62 -23.57
N ARG A 372 6.41 -1.22 -23.95
CA ARG A 372 7.01 -0.88 -25.27
C ARG A 372 6.82 -1.82 -26.48
N LYS A 373 5.95 -2.83 -26.46
CA LYS A 373 5.61 -3.61 -27.66
C LYS A 373 4.33 -3.15 -28.35
N HIS A 374 3.62 -2.18 -27.77
CA HIS A 374 2.29 -1.79 -28.20
C HIS A 374 2.09 -0.27 -28.13
N LYS A 375 1.47 0.30 -29.16
CA LYS A 375 1.28 1.75 -29.35
C LYS A 375 -0.16 2.12 -29.00
N ILE A 376 -0.36 2.77 -27.85
CA ILE A 376 -1.64 3.43 -27.54
C ILE A 376 -1.89 4.51 -28.59
N HIS A 377 -3.02 4.46 -29.29
CA HIS A 377 -3.52 5.59 -30.06
C HIS A 377 -4.06 6.65 -29.09
N VAL A 378 -3.16 7.54 -28.65
CA VAL A 378 -3.51 8.74 -27.89
C VAL A 378 -3.89 9.83 -28.89
N SER A 379 -5.19 10.01 -29.11
CA SER A 379 -5.71 11.29 -29.54
C SER A 379 -5.60 12.25 -28.34
N LYS A 380 -5.45 13.57 -28.52
CA LYS A 380 -5.34 14.57 -27.41
C LYS A 380 -6.59 14.64 -26.49
N LYS A 381 -7.52 13.71 -26.64
CA LYS A 381 -8.84 13.52 -26.03
C LYS A 381 -9.04 11.99 -26.13
N TYR A 382 -9.38 11.18 -25.14
CA TYR A 382 -9.62 9.71 -25.21
C TYR A 382 -8.44 8.77 -25.56
N ALA A 383 -8.48 7.57 -24.96
CA ALA A 383 -7.48 6.50 -25.09
C ALA A 383 -8.13 5.12 -25.25
N PHE A 384 -7.45 4.22 -25.97
CA PHE A 384 -7.84 2.81 -26.14
C PHE A 384 -6.76 1.87 -25.61
N PHE A 385 -7.16 0.65 -25.26
CA PHE A 385 -6.21 -0.44 -25.14
C PHE A 385 -5.58 -0.77 -26.50
N ASP A 386 -4.38 -1.34 -26.48
CA ASP A 386 -3.68 -1.73 -27.69
C ASP A 386 -4.47 -2.75 -28.52
N GLY A 387 -4.54 -2.51 -29.84
CA GLY A 387 -5.35 -3.32 -30.75
C GLY A 387 -6.81 -2.87 -30.86
N GLU A 388 -7.19 -1.79 -30.16
CA GLU A 388 -8.57 -1.25 -30.13
C GLU A 388 -9.59 -2.36 -29.83
N PRO A 389 -9.40 -3.13 -28.75
CA PRO A 389 -10.25 -4.27 -28.46
C PRO A 389 -11.68 -3.79 -28.30
N ARG A 390 -12.57 -4.50 -28.97
CA ARG A 390 -14.01 -4.25 -28.95
C ARG A 390 -14.73 -5.56 -29.15
N TRP A 391 -15.90 -5.68 -28.54
CA TRP A 391 -16.87 -6.72 -28.87
C TRP A 391 -17.07 -6.83 -30.38
N ARG A 392 -17.01 -8.05 -30.90
CA ARG A 392 -17.10 -8.29 -32.34
C ARG A 392 -18.46 -7.87 -32.87
N GLN A 393 -18.44 -6.98 -33.86
CA GLN A 393 -19.63 -6.59 -34.62
C GLN A 393 -19.53 -7.13 -36.05
N THR A 394 -20.65 -7.64 -36.57
CA THR A 394 -20.82 -8.03 -37.97
C THR A 394 -20.92 -6.81 -38.90
N SER A 395 -21.43 -5.68 -38.39
CA SER A 395 -21.44 -4.37 -39.06
C SER A 395 -21.39 -3.22 -38.05
N LYS A 396 -20.75 -2.10 -38.41
CA LYS A 396 -20.75 -0.85 -37.60
C LYS A 396 -22.13 -0.20 -37.44
N THR A 397 -23.12 -0.64 -38.20
CA THR A 397 -24.50 -0.11 -38.16
C THR A 397 -25.44 -1.00 -37.35
N GLU A 398 -24.96 -2.16 -36.88
CA GLU A 398 -25.77 -3.10 -36.14
C GLU A 398 -25.71 -2.79 -34.65
N THR A 399 -26.84 -2.93 -33.97
CA THR A 399 -26.90 -2.76 -32.51
C THR A 399 -26.27 -3.98 -31.85
N LEU A 400 -25.22 -3.76 -31.08
CA LEU A 400 -24.56 -4.80 -30.32
C LEU A 400 -25.49 -5.29 -29.19
N MET A 401 -25.66 -6.59 -29.05
CA MET A 401 -26.49 -7.21 -28.01
C MET A 401 -25.56 -7.89 -27.01
N LEU A 402 -25.45 -7.34 -25.79
CA LEU A 402 -24.63 -7.93 -24.72
C LEU A 402 -25.51 -8.34 -23.55
N THR A 403 -25.22 -9.50 -22.98
CA THR A 403 -25.83 -9.98 -21.75
C THR A 403 -24.93 -9.68 -20.56
N TYR A 404 -25.52 -9.43 -19.39
CA TYR A 404 -24.77 -9.32 -18.14
C TYR A 404 -25.45 -10.08 -17.02
N ALA A 405 -24.66 -10.50 -16.04
CA ALA A 405 -25.15 -11.25 -14.89
C ALA A 405 -24.28 -11.00 -13.65
N PHE A 406 -24.90 -11.13 -12.48
CA PHE A 406 -24.24 -11.07 -11.19
C PHE A 406 -23.85 -12.47 -10.71
N SER A 407 -22.73 -12.58 -9.99
CA SER A 407 -22.32 -13.85 -9.41
C SER A 407 -23.28 -14.30 -8.32
N ASP A 408 -23.65 -15.58 -8.32
CA ASP A 408 -24.51 -16.15 -7.25
C ASP A 408 -23.80 -16.27 -5.89
N SER A 409 -22.46 -16.22 -5.86
CA SER A 409 -21.66 -16.56 -4.67
C SER A 409 -20.66 -15.48 -4.25
N HIS A 410 -20.49 -14.43 -5.05
CA HIS A 410 -19.49 -13.38 -4.81
C HIS A 410 -20.16 -12.02 -4.92
N MET A 411 -21.02 -11.73 -3.95
CA MET A 411 -21.79 -10.48 -3.85
C MET A 411 -21.69 -9.95 -2.42
N ILE A 412 -21.79 -8.63 -2.29
CA ILE A 412 -21.98 -7.97 -1.00
C ILE A 412 -23.44 -8.10 -0.55
N ASP A 413 -23.66 -8.18 0.76
CA ASP A 413 -24.99 -8.43 1.36
C ASP A 413 -25.61 -7.19 2.04
N TYR A 414 -24.83 -6.13 2.21
CA TYR A 414 -25.25 -4.91 2.89
C TYR A 414 -25.92 -3.87 1.99
N ILE A 415 -25.88 -4.06 0.66
CA ILE A 415 -26.70 -3.32 -0.33
C ILE A 415 -27.70 -4.29 -0.92
N LYS A 416 -28.97 -3.88 -1.06
CA LYS A 416 -29.99 -4.78 -1.59
C LYS A 416 -29.71 -5.11 -3.06
N TYR A 417 -29.99 -6.35 -3.45
CA TYR A 417 -29.83 -6.80 -4.84
C TYR A 417 -30.53 -5.87 -5.84
N SER A 418 -31.75 -5.41 -5.55
CA SER A 418 -32.47 -4.46 -6.40
C SER A 418 -31.75 -3.13 -6.58
N GLU A 419 -31.07 -2.63 -5.55
CA GLU A 419 -30.30 -1.38 -5.64
C GLU A 419 -29.03 -1.58 -6.47
N LEU A 420 -28.40 -2.75 -6.39
CA LEU A 420 -27.30 -3.14 -7.27
C LEU A 420 -27.78 -3.19 -8.74
N GLN A 421 -28.90 -3.87 -9.00
CA GLN A 421 -29.49 -3.93 -10.34
C GLN A 421 -29.74 -2.51 -10.89
N ASP A 422 -30.35 -1.63 -10.09
CA ASP A 422 -30.64 -0.26 -10.49
C ASP A 422 -29.35 0.52 -10.84
N VAL A 423 -28.29 0.36 -10.06
CA VAL A 423 -26.98 1.01 -10.31
C VAL A 423 -26.37 0.55 -11.63
N PHE A 424 -26.32 -0.76 -11.87
CA PHE A 424 -25.73 -1.29 -13.10
C PHE A 424 -26.62 -1.00 -14.31
N GLN A 425 -27.94 -1.05 -14.18
CA GLN A 425 -28.86 -0.67 -15.25
C GLN A 425 -28.66 0.80 -15.67
N ARG A 426 -28.50 1.72 -14.71
CA ARG A 426 -28.17 3.12 -15.01
C ARG A 426 -26.80 3.25 -15.68
N SER A 427 -25.78 2.56 -15.15
CA SER A 427 -24.41 2.59 -15.68
C SER A 427 -24.35 2.08 -17.13
N PHE A 428 -24.97 0.94 -17.43
CA PHE A 428 -25.12 0.41 -18.79
C PHE A 428 -25.95 1.34 -19.69
N GLY A 429 -27.05 1.89 -19.16
CA GLY A 429 -27.92 2.83 -19.87
C GLY A 429 -27.19 4.08 -20.34
N ARG A 430 -26.23 4.59 -19.56
CA ARG A 430 -25.38 5.73 -19.94
C ARG A 430 -24.58 5.41 -21.20
N TRP A 431 -23.90 4.27 -21.23
CA TRP A 431 -23.15 3.84 -22.42
C TRP A 431 -24.09 3.54 -23.61
N ALA A 432 -25.19 2.83 -23.39
CA ALA A 432 -26.20 2.52 -24.41
C ALA A 432 -26.84 3.77 -25.04
N SER A 433 -26.91 4.88 -24.31
CA SER A 433 -27.38 6.16 -24.86
C SER A 433 -26.42 6.74 -25.92
N THR A 434 -25.12 6.39 -25.86
CA THR A 434 -24.06 7.02 -26.67
C THR A 434 -23.68 6.22 -27.93
N ILE A 435 -23.78 4.89 -27.86
CA ILE A 435 -23.40 3.95 -28.93
C ILE A 435 -24.54 2.95 -29.22
N PRO A 436 -24.57 2.29 -30.38
CA PRO A 436 -25.61 1.30 -30.68
C PRO A 436 -25.32 -0.02 -29.94
N VAL A 437 -25.62 -0.06 -28.64
CA VAL A 437 -25.55 -1.27 -27.81
C VAL A 437 -26.82 -1.41 -26.96
N ASN A 438 -27.23 -2.65 -26.73
CA ASN A 438 -28.27 -3.00 -25.78
C ASN A 438 -27.72 -4.01 -24.76
N PHE A 439 -27.98 -3.76 -23.48
CA PHE A 439 -27.56 -4.62 -22.38
C PHE A 439 -28.79 -5.29 -21.77
N THR A 440 -28.74 -6.61 -21.60
CA THR A 440 -29.82 -7.39 -21.02
C THR A 440 -29.30 -8.19 -19.83
N GLU A 441 -29.93 -8.04 -18.67
CA GLU A 441 -29.62 -8.89 -17.52
C GLU A 441 -30.13 -10.32 -17.78
N VAL A 442 -29.33 -11.32 -17.42
CA VAL A 442 -29.67 -12.74 -17.52
C VAL A 442 -29.29 -13.47 -16.23
N ASP A 443 -30.00 -14.55 -15.91
CA ASP A 443 -29.70 -15.38 -14.74
C ASP A 443 -28.46 -16.27 -14.94
N ASP A 444 -28.10 -16.58 -16.19
CA ASP A 444 -26.99 -17.48 -16.51
C ASP A 444 -25.64 -16.76 -16.43
N TYR A 445 -25.13 -16.62 -15.20
CA TYR A 445 -23.83 -16.00 -14.95
C TYR A 445 -22.68 -16.63 -15.73
N ARG A 446 -22.72 -17.94 -15.99
CA ARG A 446 -21.60 -18.65 -16.66
C ARG A 446 -21.50 -18.27 -18.12
N ASN A 447 -22.65 -18.11 -18.78
CA ASN A 447 -22.73 -17.83 -20.21
C ASN A 447 -22.98 -16.36 -20.55
N ALA A 448 -23.23 -15.49 -19.56
CA ALA A 448 -23.30 -14.06 -19.79
C ALA A 448 -22.01 -13.49 -20.41
N ASP A 449 -22.16 -12.52 -21.30
CA ASP A 449 -21.04 -11.81 -21.92
C ASP A 449 -20.26 -11.02 -20.87
N ILE A 450 -20.98 -10.34 -19.96
CA ILE A 450 -20.42 -9.53 -18.88
C ILE A 450 -20.76 -10.16 -17.52
N LYS A 451 -19.74 -10.34 -16.69
CA LYS A 451 -19.81 -11.05 -15.41
C LYS A 451 -19.39 -10.14 -14.27
N ILE A 452 -20.31 -9.84 -13.37
CA ILE A 452 -20.10 -8.91 -12.26
C ILE A 452 -19.95 -9.69 -10.96
N ALA A 453 -18.88 -9.43 -10.22
CA ALA A 453 -18.61 -10.07 -8.94
C ALA A 453 -17.87 -9.14 -7.98
N PHE A 454 -18.00 -9.41 -6.68
CA PHE A 454 -17.30 -8.73 -5.60
C PHE A 454 -16.33 -9.70 -4.93
N TYR A 455 -15.05 -9.38 -4.90
CA TYR A 455 -14.00 -10.20 -4.28
C TYR A 455 -13.19 -9.41 -3.27
N GLY A 456 -12.44 -10.09 -2.40
CA GLY A 456 -11.50 -9.45 -1.49
C GLY A 456 -10.15 -10.13 -1.57
N GLY A 457 -9.06 -9.35 -1.49
CA GLY A 457 -7.71 -9.88 -1.57
C GLY A 457 -7.44 -10.63 -2.89
N ASP A 458 -6.61 -11.66 -2.81
CA ASP A 458 -6.35 -12.57 -3.93
C ASP A 458 -7.57 -13.47 -4.21
N HIS A 459 -8.03 -13.42 -5.46
CA HIS A 459 -9.18 -14.17 -5.98
C HIS A 459 -8.86 -14.90 -7.30
N GLY A 460 -7.57 -15.17 -7.54
CA GLY A 460 -7.13 -16.15 -8.55
C GLY A 460 -7.08 -15.66 -9.99
N ASP A 461 -7.25 -14.36 -10.25
CA ASP A 461 -7.09 -13.74 -11.57
C ASP A 461 -5.77 -12.99 -11.75
N GLY A 462 -4.94 -12.92 -10.70
CA GLY A 462 -3.63 -12.27 -10.69
C GLY A 462 -3.65 -10.79 -10.32
N GLU A 463 -4.82 -10.21 -10.06
CA GLU A 463 -5.00 -8.79 -9.70
C GLU A 463 -5.64 -8.70 -8.30
N PRO A 464 -4.90 -8.97 -7.20
CA PRO A 464 -5.47 -9.00 -5.85
C PRO A 464 -5.88 -7.61 -5.37
N PHE A 465 -7.00 -7.53 -4.66
CA PHE A 465 -7.43 -6.29 -4.00
C PHE A 465 -6.61 -5.98 -2.74
N ASP A 466 -6.35 -4.69 -2.47
CA ASP A 466 -5.45 -4.19 -1.43
C ASP A 466 -6.18 -3.72 -0.15
N GLY A 467 -7.51 -3.75 -0.15
CA GLY A 467 -8.36 -3.34 0.96
C GLY A 467 -8.80 -1.88 0.87
N VAL A 468 -9.42 -1.39 1.95
CA VAL A 468 -10.05 -0.05 2.03
C VAL A 468 -9.19 1.09 1.46
N LEU A 469 -9.78 1.87 0.56
CA LEU A 469 -9.26 3.07 -0.09
C LEU A 469 -7.95 2.84 -0.84
N GLY A 470 -7.96 1.90 -1.77
CA GLY A 470 -6.85 1.57 -2.67
C GLY A 470 -7.34 1.29 -4.09
N VAL A 471 -7.28 0.01 -4.48
CA VAL A 471 -7.85 -0.50 -5.72
C VAL A 471 -9.33 -0.76 -5.53
N LEU A 472 -10.16 0.07 -6.18
CA LEU A 472 -11.62 0.01 -6.03
C LEU A 472 -12.23 -1.17 -6.77
N ALA A 473 -11.77 -1.39 -7.99
CA ALA A 473 -12.30 -2.38 -8.92
C ALA A 473 -11.30 -2.58 -10.07
N HIS A 474 -11.52 -3.64 -10.84
CA HIS A 474 -10.88 -3.81 -12.15
C HIS A 474 -11.78 -4.55 -13.12
N ALA A 475 -11.57 -4.25 -14.39
CA ALA A 475 -12.26 -4.84 -15.51
C ALA A 475 -11.31 -5.59 -16.43
N PHE A 476 -11.81 -6.60 -17.13
CA PHE A 476 -11.08 -7.27 -18.20
C PHE A 476 -11.60 -6.79 -19.55
N SER A 477 -10.69 -6.50 -20.48
CA SER A 477 -11.03 -6.01 -21.81
C SER A 477 -12.03 -6.92 -22.55
N PRO A 478 -12.83 -6.39 -23.48
CA PRO A 478 -13.66 -7.23 -24.33
C PRO A 478 -12.83 -8.27 -25.09
N GLU A 479 -13.26 -9.51 -25.29
CA GLU A 479 -14.55 -10.17 -24.97
C GLU A 479 -14.49 -10.99 -23.65
N ASN A 480 -13.57 -10.66 -22.74
CA ASN A 480 -13.46 -11.37 -21.46
C ASN A 480 -14.63 -11.05 -20.52
N GLY A 481 -15.01 -9.77 -20.45
CA GLY A 481 -16.26 -9.33 -19.84
C GLY A 481 -16.35 -9.42 -18.31
N ARG A 482 -15.27 -9.76 -17.61
CA ARG A 482 -15.28 -9.83 -16.13
C ARG A 482 -15.10 -8.44 -15.50
N LEU A 483 -15.95 -8.14 -14.52
CA LEU A 483 -15.94 -6.95 -13.69
C LEU A 483 -15.86 -7.35 -12.22
N HIS A 484 -14.76 -7.00 -11.56
CA HIS A 484 -14.53 -7.31 -10.16
C HIS A 484 -14.48 -6.03 -9.33
N PHE A 485 -15.14 -6.05 -8.17
CA PHE A 485 -15.18 -4.95 -7.21
C PHE A 485 -14.60 -5.40 -5.87
N ASP A 486 -13.87 -4.52 -5.18
CA ASP A 486 -13.30 -4.86 -3.87
C ASP A 486 -14.39 -4.87 -2.78
N THR A 487 -14.57 -6.02 -2.14
CA THR A 487 -15.45 -6.23 -0.98
C THR A 487 -15.01 -5.47 0.26
N ALA A 488 -13.74 -5.07 0.35
CA ALA A 488 -13.25 -4.30 1.49
C ALA A 488 -13.74 -2.85 1.48
N GLU A 489 -14.15 -2.34 0.32
CA GLU A 489 -14.64 -0.97 0.20
C GLU A 489 -16.03 -0.79 0.80
N THR A 490 -16.30 0.41 1.31
CA THR A 490 -17.64 0.81 1.72
C THR A 490 -18.39 1.37 0.53
N TRP A 491 -19.09 0.50 -0.20
CA TRP A 491 -19.88 0.91 -1.36
C TRP A 491 -21.12 1.70 -0.93
N ALA A 492 -21.44 2.75 -1.69
CA ALA A 492 -22.64 3.54 -1.53
C ALA A 492 -23.37 3.66 -2.87
N VAL A 493 -24.67 3.39 -2.84
CA VAL A 493 -25.61 3.70 -3.94
C VAL A 493 -26.28 5.05 -3.75
N ASP A 494 -26.31 5.51 -2.50
CA ASP A 494 -26.70 6.86 -2.09
C ASP A 494 -25.84 7.26 -0.87
N PHE A 495 -25.22 8.43 -0.94
CA PHE A 495 -24.42 8.97 0.14
C PHE A 495 -25.27 9.47 1.33
N GLY A 496 -26.55 9.77 1.12
CA GLY A 496 -27.47 10.17 2.19
C GLY A 496 -27.78 9.01 3.16
N SER A 497 -27.84 7.79 2.65
CA SER A 497 -28.07 6.58 3.45
C SER A 497 -26.78 5.98 4.04
N THR A 498 -25.62 6.28 3.44
CA THR A 498 -24.31 5.80 3.92
C THR A 498 -23.56 6.87 4.72
N GLY A 499 -23.56 6.76 6.06
CA GLY A 499 -22.90 7.71 6.98
C GLY A 499 -21.36 7.64 7.03
N SER A 500 -20.72 6.82 6.19
CA SER A 500 -19.26 6.65 6.18
C SER A 500 -18.58 7.75 5.36
N ASN A 501 -17.60 8.42 5.96
CA ASN A 501 -16.77 9.43 5.28
C ASN A 501 -15.84 8.84 4.22
N VAL A 502 -15.63 7.52 4.26
CA VAL A 502 -14.79 6.79 3.30
C VAL A 502 -15.62 6.06 2.24
N ALA A 503 -16.93 6.30 2.18
CA ALA A 503 -17.81 5.65 1.23
C ALA A 503 -17.46 6.01 -0.24
N ILE A 504 -17.53 5.01 -1.11
CA ILE A 504 -17.25 5.12 -2.55
C ILE A 504 -18.56 4.96 -3.33
N ASP A 505 -18.78 5.86 -4.29
CA ASP A 505 -19.96 5.83 -5.16
C ASP A 505 -19.89 4.65 -6.13
N LEU A 506 -20.75 3.65 -5.94
CA LEU A 506 -20.74 2.42 -6.73
C LEU A 506 -21.09 2.68 -8.21
N GLU A 507 -22.02 3.61 -8.50
CA GLU A 507 -22.41 3.93 -9.88
C GLU A 507 -21.25 4.55 -10.67
N SER A 508 -20.46 5.41 -10.02
CA SER A 508 -19.28 6.04 -10.63
C SER A 508 -18.24 5.00 -11.02
N VAL A 509 -17.92 4.08 -10.10
CA VAL A 509 -16.95 3.01 -10.37
C VAL A 509 -17.51 2.03 -11.41
N ALA A 510 -18.77 1.59 -11.28
CA ALA A 510 -19.39 0.71 -12.27
C ALA A 510 -19.40 1.33 -13.68
N THR A 511 -19.75 2.61 -13.80
CA THR A 511 -19.74 3.31 -15.09
C THR A 511 -18.33 3.38 -15.69
N HIS A 512 -17.30 3.60 -14.86
CA HIS A 512 -15.89 3.58 -15.27
C HIS A 512 -15.47 2.20 -15.78
N GLU A 513 -15.68 1.16 -14.98
CA GLU A 513 -15.25 -0.20 -15.32
C GLU A 513 -15.99 -0.76 -16.56
N ILE A 514 -17.25 -0.39 -16.77
CA ILE A 514 -17.97 -0.73 -18.01
C ILE A 514 -17.31 -0.07 -19.23
N GLY A 515 -16.72 1.12 -19.10
CA GLY A 515 -15.94 1.72 -20.17
C GLY A 515 -14.75 0.85 -20.60
N HIS A 516 -14.08 0.20 -19.65
CA HIS A 516 -13.04 -0.79 -19.93
C HIS A 516 -13.57 -2.06 -20.59
N ILE A 517 -14.73 -2.54 -20.16
CA ILE A 517 -15.45 -3.67 -20.80
C ILE A 517 -15.82 -3.37 -22.24
N LEU A 518 -15.99 -2.10 -22.58
CA LEU A 518 -16.23 -1.64 -23.95
C LEU A 518 -14.95 -1.24 -24.69
N GLY A 519 -13.77 -1.37 -24.08
CA GLY A 519 -12.48 -1.19 -24.75
C GLY A 519 -11.81 0.18 -24.59
N LEU A 520 -12.36 1.08 -23.78
CA LEU A 520 -11.70 2.33 -23.44
C LEU A 520 -10.56 2.09 -22.44
N ALA A 521 -9.47 2.86 -22.56
CA ALA A 521 -8.41 2.91 -21.56
C ALA A 521 -8.55 4.17 -20.69
N HIS A 522 -7.72 4.27 -19.64
CA HIS A 522 -7.72 5.45 -18.77
C HIS A 522 -7.48 6.75 -19.55
N SER A 523 -8.34 7.74 -19.30
CA SER A 523 -8.22 9.09 -19.80
C SER A 523 -7.30 9.94 -18.94
N SER A 524 -6.64 10.91 -19.55
CA SER A 524 -5.89 11.97 -18.84
C SER A 524 -6.79 13.17 -18.48
N VAL A 525 -8.05 13.17 -18.89
CA VAL A 525 -9.01 14.27 -18.64
C VAL A 525 -9.67 14.03 -17.29
N LYS A 526 -9.39 14.90 -16.31
CA LYS A 526 -9.82 14.71 -14.91
C LYS A 526 -11.34 14.61 -14.74
N GLU A 527 -12.10 15.26 -15.61
CA GLU A 527 -13.56 15.30 -15.59
C GLU A 527 -14.20 14.07 -16.26
N ALA A 528 -13.46 13.36 -17.13
CA ALA A 528 -13.96 12.21 -17.90
C ALA A 528 -14.20 11.00 -17.00
N ILE A 529 -15.24 10.20 -17.25
CA ILE A 529 -15.52 9.00 -16.43
C ILE A 529 -14.30 8.08 -16.40
N MET A 530 -13.59 7.96 -17.53
CA MET A 530 -12.41 7.10 -17.67
C MET A 530 -11.14 7.65 -16.99
N TYR A 531 -11.21 8.75 -16.23
CA TYR A 531 -10.09 9.13 -15.36
C TYR A 531 -9.94 8.10 -14.22
N PRO A 532 -8.73 7.59 -13.94
CA PRO A 532 -8.56 6.39 -13.13
C PRO A 532 -8.86 6.52 -11.65
N SER A 533 -8.89 7.74 -11.10
CA SER A 533 -9.05 7.97 -9.66
C SER A 533 -10.43 8.54 -9.32
N LEU A 534 -10.97 8.09 -8.19
CA LEU A 534 -12.22 8.58 -7.62
C LEU A 534 -12.05 8.80 -6.11
N GLY A 535 -12.29 10.02 -5.65
CA GLY A 535 -12.23 10.34 -4.23
C GLY A 535 -13.43 9.80 -3.45
N PRO A 536 -13.30 9.56 -2.13
CA PRO A 536 -14.45 9.27 -1.27
C PRO A 536 -15.50 10.36 -1.37
N ARG A 537 -16.77 9.98 -1.17
CA ARG A 537 -17.90 10.92 -1.15
C ARG A 537 -18.03 11.75 -2.44
N THR A 538 -17.47 11.27 -3.55
CA THR A 538 -17.52 11.93 -4.86
C THR A 538 -18.36 11.10 -5.81
N THR A 539 -19.35 11.74 -6.43
CA THR A 539 -20.14 11.14 -7.51
C THR A 539 -19.67 11.71 -8.85
N LYS A 540 -19.42 10.81 -9.80
CA LYS A 540 -18.96 11.12 -11.15
C LYS A 540 -19.55 10.07 -12.07
N VAL A 541 -20.76 10.33 -12.58
CA VAL A 541 -21.53 9.37 -13.38
C VAL A 541 -21.77 9.85 -14.81
N ASP A 542 -21.50 11.12 -15.10
CA ASP A 542 -21.76 11.69 -16.43
C ASP A 542 -20.61 11.43 -17.39
N LEU A 543 -20.93 10.80 -18.53
CA LEU A 543 -20.01 10.66 -19.64
C LEU A 543 -19.67 12.04 -20.20
N LYS A 544 -18.39 12.41 -20.18
CA LYS A 544 -17.91 13.66 -20.76
C LYS A 544 -17.59 13.47 -22.24
N MET A 545 -17.35 14.59 -22.92
CA MET A 545 -17.05 14.60 -24.35
C MET A 545 -15.83 13.74 -24.70
N ASP A 546 -14.90 13.58 -23.76
CA ASP A 546 -13.76 12.67 -23.88
C ASP A 546 -14.24 11.21 -24.02
N ASP A 547 -15.02 10.74 -23.06
CA ASP A 547 -15.56 9.38 -23.01
C ASP A 547 -16.44 9.09 -24.24
N ILE A 548 -17.34 10.01 -24.58
CA ILE A 548 -18.28 9.89 -25.71
C ILE A 548 -17.54 9.74 -27.03
N LYS A 549 -16.52 10.57 -27.29
CA LYS A 549 -15.75 10.48 -28.54
C LYS A 549 -14.91 9.21 -28.60
N GLY A 550 -14.35 8.80 -27.47
CA GLY A 550 -13.63 7.54 -27.37
C GLY A 550 -14.51 6.39 -27.78
N ILE A 551 -15.67 6.24 -27.13
CA ILE A 551 -16.52 5.09 -27.35
C ILE A 551 -17.15 5.07 -28.75
N GLN A 552 -17.54 6.24 -29.27
CA GLN A 552 -18.09 6.36 -30.61
C GLN A 552 -17.07 6.11 -31.72
N THR A 553 -15.77 6.23 -31.44
CA THR A 553 -14.73 5.84 -32.39
C THR A 553 -14.71 4.31 -32.58
N LEU A 554 -14.95 3.54 -31.51
CA LEU A 554 -14.97 2.08 -31.55
C LEU A 554 -16.24 1.53 -32.22
N TYR A 555 -17.39 2.11 -31.88
CA TYR A 555 -18.72 1.53 -32.17
C TYR A 555 -19.63 2.41 -33.03
N GLY A 556 -19.25 3.65 -33.33
CA GLY A 556 -20.14 4.63 -33.95
C GLY A 556 -21.10 5.30 -32.96
N SER A 557 -21.80 6.34 -33.41
CA SER A 557 -22.80 7.05 -32.60
C SER A 557 -24.14 6.32 -32.65
N ASN A 558 -24.82 6.24 -31.50
CA ASN A 558 -26.24 5.90 -31.48
C ASN A 558 -27.01 6.96 -32.30
N PRO A 559 -27.87 6.58 -33.26
CA PRO A 559 -28.65 7.53 -34.06
C PRO A 559 -29.57 8.45 -33.23
N ASN A 560 -29.99 8.00 -32.05
CA ASN A 560 -30.84 8.76 -31.14
C ASN A 560 -30.05 9.58 -30.12
N PHE A 561 -28.71 9.51 -30.14
CA PHE A 561 -27.87 10.27 -29.22
C PHE A 561 -28.05 11.77 -29.47
N ARG A 562 -28.39 12.50 -28.42
CA ARG A 562 -28.40 13.97 -28.41
C ARG A 562 -27.50 14.42 -27.28
N TYR A 563 -26.40 15.09 -27.62
CA TYR A 563 -25.57 15.72 -26.61
C TYR A 563 -26.31 16.93 -26.03
N ALA A 564 -26.75 16.82 -24.78
CA ALA A 564 -27.28 17.95 -24.02
C ALA A 564 -26.14 18.49 -23.14
N PRO A 565 -25.55 19.66 -23.47
CA PRO A 565 -24.57 20.30 -22.61
C PRO A 565 -25.30 20.89 -21.40
N SER A 566 -25.61 20.06 -20.40
CA SER A 566 -26.02 20.56 -19.10
C SER A 566 -24.76 20.79 -18.25
N MET A 567 -24.54 22.07 -17.90
CA MET A 567 -23.44 22.60 -17.07
C MET A 567 -22.03 22.74 -17.68
N GLU A 568 -21.90 23.42 -18.83
CA GLU A 568 -20.65 24.15 -19.16
C GLU A 568 -20.76 25.67 -18.96
N SER A 569 -21.93 26.21 -18.59
CA SER A 569 -22.10 27.64 -18.32
C SER A 569 -22.02 27.94 -16.83
N ASN A 570 -20.80 28.07 -16.28
CA ASN A 570 -20.51 28.99 -15.16
C ASN A 570 -19.01 29.17 -14.85
N ILE A 571 -18.09 29.04 -15.82
CA ILE A 571 -16.75 29.62 -15.71
C ILE A 571 -16.32 30.20 -17.06
N SER A 572 -16.92 31.33 -17.43
CA SER A 572 -16.41 32.19 -18.50
C SER A 572 -16.81 33.65 -18.31
N LEU A 573 -16.60 34.20 -17.11
CA LEU A 573 -16.61 35.65 -16.89
C LEU A 573 -15.68 35.95 -15.70
N GLY A 574 -14.40 36.19 -15.99
CA GLY A 574 -13.45 36.52 -14.92
C GLY A 574 -11.98 36.65 -15.24
N TYR A 575 -11.51 36.77 -16.50
CA TYR A 575 -10.20 37.37 -16.77
C TYR A 575 -10.06 37.75 -18.25
N ARG A 576 -10.02 39.05 -18.55
CA ARG A 576 -9.52 39.58 -19.83
C ARG A 576 -8.06 39.99 -19.63
N PRO A 577 -7.07 39.35 -20.29
CA PRO A 577 -5.82 40.01 -20.59
C PRO A 577 -6.01 40.80 -21.90
N ALA A 578 -5.87 42.11 -21.81
CA ALA A 578 -5.80 42.98 -22.97
C ALA A 578 -4.61 42.60 -23.87
N ARG A 579 -4.86 42.23 -25.13
CA ARG A 579 -3.94 42.37 -26.28
C ARG A 579 -4.59 41.86 -27.58
N GLU A 580 -5.46 42.67 -28.17
CA GLU A 580 -5.73 42.66 -29.61
C GLU A 580 -5.90 44.10 -30.10
N VAL A 581 -4.80 44.80 -30.36
CA VAL A 581 -4.79 45.98 -31.24
C VAL A 581 -3.42 46.04 -31.93
N TRP A 582 -3.09 45.10 -32.84
CA TRP A 582 -1.89 45.28 -33.69
C TRP A 582 -1.91 44.55 -35.06
N VAL A 583 -3.06 44.06 -35.57
CA VAL A 583 -3.11 43.42 -36.90
C VAL A 583 -4.25 43.96 -37.81
N LYS A 584 -4.93 45.04 -37.43
CA LYS A 584 -5.95 45.69 -38.29
C LYS A 584 -5.59 47.10 -38.80
N TRP A 585 -4.30 47.48 -38.75
CA TRP A 585 -3.83 48.78 -39.24
C TRP A 585 -2.77 48.73 -40.35
N VAL A 586 -2.43 47.55 -40.89
CA VAL A 586 -1.40 47.43 -41.95
C VAL A 586 -1.99 47.22 -43.36
N THR A 587 -3.29 46.97 -43.50
CA THR A 587 -3.95 46.86 -44.82
C THR A 587 -4.78 48.08 -45.24
N LEU A 588 -4.81 49.14 -44.42
CA LEU A 588 -5.46 50.42 -44.73
C LEU A 588 -4.49 51.61 -44.85
N LEU A 589 -3.17 51.35 -44.92
CA LEU A 589 -2.12 52.37 -45.11
C LEU A 589 -1.39 52.25 -46.47
N VAL A 590 -1.78 51.29 -47.33
CA VAL A 590 -1.22 51.13 -48.69
C VAL A 590 -2.16 51.67 -49.78
N LEU A 591 -3.37 52.13 -49.41
CA LEU A 591 -4.36 52.72 -50.34
C LEU A 591 -4.60 54.23 -50.16
N LEU A 592 -3.81 54.90 -49.30
CA LEU A 592 -3.91 56.34 -49.03
C LEU A 592 -2.59 57.12 -49.17
N LEU A 593 -1.57 56.52 -49.81
CA LEU A 593 -0.33 57.18 -50.25
C LEU A 593 -0.06 56.97 -51.76
N GLY A 594 -1.12 56.74 -52.54
CA GLY A 594 -1.07 56.65 -54.01
C GLY A 594 -1.54 57.92 -54.74
N VAL A 595 -1.89 58.99 -54.03
CA VAL A 595 -2.28 60.28 -54.64
C VAL A 595 -1.82 61.42 -53.76
N LEU A 596 -0.53 61.79 -53.87
CA LEU A 596 -0.03 63.17 -53.89
C LEU A 596 1.51 63.18 -53.82
N VAL A 597 2.09 63.83 -54.84
CA VAL A 597 3.48 64.27 -55.04
C VAL A 597 4.41 63.30 -55.81
N CYS A 598 4.49 63.61 -57.11
CA CYS A 598 5.61 63.51 -58.08
C CYS A 598 6.33 62.17 -58.30
#